data_AF-A0A7Y8GMX2-F1
#
_entry.id   AF-A0A7Y8GMX2-F1
#
_cell.length_a   1.000
_cell.length_b   1.000
_cell.length_c   1.000
_cell.angle_alpha   90.00
_cell.angle_beta   90.00
_cell.angle_gamma   90.00
#
_symmetry.space_group_name_H-M   'P 1'
#
loop_
_entity.id
_entity.type
_entity.pdbx_description
1 polymer ?
#
loop_
_entity_poly.entity_id
_entity_poly.type
_entity_poly.pdbx_seq_one_letter_code
_entity_poly.pdbx_strand_id
1 'polypeptide(L)'
;MAAPLKPLERAALVTAFAAAGHVLKRTRGGFCSTRQPAKVFTRRVTNWLYERALIDYDDPSFPTQATLTKSGMAQATALVEQARLSAGAP
;
A
#
# COMPACT_ATOMS: atom_id res chain seq x y z
N MET A 1 -10.86 14.99 -10.03
CA MET A 1 -9.99 15.02 -8.83
C MET A 1 -10.23 13.73 -8.07
N ALA A 2 -9.24 12.86 -7.90
CA ALA A 2 -9.44 11.58 -7.21
C ALA A 2 -9.75 11.85 -5.72
N ALA A 3 -10.72 11.13 -5.16
CA ALA A 3 -11.07 11.27 -3.74
C ALA A 3 -9.83 10.99 -2.86
N PRO A 4 -9.66 11.70 -1.72
CA PRO A 4 -8.55 11.45 -0.82
C PRO A 4 -8.50 9.99 -0.37
N LEU A 5 -7.29 9.49 -0.10
CA LEU A 5 -7.11 8.14 0.41
C LEU A 5 -7.64 8.06 1.84
N LYS A 6 -8.36 6.98 2.14
CA LYS A 6 -8.78 6.69 3.52
C LYS A 6 -7.54 6.41 4.38
N PRO A 7 -7.60 6.59 5.72
CA PRO A 7 -6.46 6.34 6.59
C PRO A 7 -5.85 4.93 6.45
N LEU A 8 -6.69 3.90 6.32
CA LEU A 8 -6.25 2.52 6.11
C LEU A 8 -5.64 2.28 4.72
N GLU A 9 -6.18 2.91 3.68
CA GLU A 9 -5.59 2.86 2.32
C GLU A 9 -4.21 3.51 2.32
N ARG A 10 -4.08 4.69 2.93
CA ARG A 10 -2.79 5.39 3.11
C ARG A 10 -1.79 4.52 3.86
N ALA A 11 -2.21 3.92 4.97
CA ALA A 11 -1.35 3.04 5.76
C ALA A 11 -0.88 1.82 4.96
N ALA A 12 -1.77 1.18 4.20
CA ALA A 12 -1.43 0.05 3.34
C ALA A 12 -0.45 0.46 2.22
N LEU A 13 -0.71 1.57 1.54
CA LEU A 13 0.11 2.09 0.46
C LEU A 13 1.54 2.41 0.93
N VAL A 14 1.68 3.12 2.06
CA VAL A 14 3.00 3.45 2.64
C VAL A 14 3.72 2.18 3.12
N THR A 15 3.00 1.20 3.66
CA THR A 15 3.61 -0.06 4.09
C THR A 15 4.08 -0.90 2.91
N ALA A 16 3.32 -0.93 1.82
CA ALA A 16 3.72 -1.55 0.56
C ALA A 16 4.97 -0.85 -0.02
N PHE A 17 5.00 0.48 -0.01
CA PHE A 17 6.16 1.26 -0.47
C PHE A 17 7.42 0.96 0.33
N ALA A 18 7.31 0.85 1.65
CA ALA A 18 8.44 0.51 2.51
C ALA A 18 8.84 -0.98 2.44
N ALA A 19 8.04 -1.86 1.83
CA ALA A 19 8.31 -3.29 1.74
C ALA A 19 9.42 -3.62 0.73
N ALA A 20 10.06 -4.77 0.91
CA ALA A 20 11.02 -5.27 -0.07
C ALA A 20 10.31 -5.55 -1.41
N GLY A 21 10.84 -4.98 -2.50
CA GLY A 21 10.25 -5.11 -3.84
C GLY A 21 8.92 -4.38 -4.02
N HIS A 22 8.50 -3.55 -3.06
CA HIS A 22 7.20 -2.87 -3.07
C HIS A 22 5.99 -3.82 -3.09
N VAL A 23 6.13 -4.97 -2.43
CA VAL A 23 5.13 -6.05 -2.42
C VAL A 23 4.57 -6.27 -1.02
N LEU A 24 3.26 -6.44 -0.93
CA LEU A 24 2.58 -7.05 0.22
C LEU A 24 2.29 -8.52 -0.09
N LYS A 25 2.77 -9.44 0.75
CA LYS A 25 2.52 -10.88 0.61
C LYS A 25 1.24 -11.27 1.31
N ARG A 26 0.49 -12.20 0.71
CA ARG A 26 -0.69 -12.78 1.33
C ARG A 26 -0.29 -13.77 2.43
N THR A 27 -1.04 -13.74 3.51
CA THR A 27 -0.99 -14.62 4.66
C THR A 27 -2.41 -15.08 4.98
N ARG A 28 -2.56 -15.95 5.99
CA ARG A 28 -3.88 -16.39 6.48
C ARG A 28 -4.77 -15.23 6.95
N GLY A 29 -4.16 -14.14 7.47
CA GLY A 29 -4.88 -12.98 8.01
C GLY A 29 -5.12 -11.84 7.02
N GLY A 30 -4.51 -11.88 5.83
CA GLY A 30 -4.56 -10.77 4.87
C GLY A 30 -3.20 -10.54 4.20
N PHE A 31 -2.88 -9.30 3.87
CA PHE A 31 -1.65 -8.90 3.19
C PHE A 31 -0.74 -8.14 4.15
N CYS A 32 0.54 -8.48 4.18
CA CYS A 32 1.53 -7.79 5.01
C CYS A 32 2.86 -7.63 4.29
N SER A 33 3.68 -6.69 4.77
CA SER A 33 5.07 -6.58 4.34
C SER A 33 5.93 -7.60 5.08
N THR A 34 6.94 -8.15 4.43
CA THR A 34 7.94 -9.00 5.10
C THR A 34 8.74 -8.23 6.15
N ARG A 35 8.86 -6.90 6.02
CA ARG A 35 9.54 -6.04 7.00
C ARG A 35 8.66 -5.69 8.20
N GLN A 36 7.34 -5.77 8.07
CA GLN A 36 6.39 -5.44 9.12
C GLN A 36 5.27 -6.50 9.17
N PRO A 37 5.59 -7.75 9.57
CA PRO A 37 4.62 -8.85 9.55
C PRO A 37 3.45 -8.64 10.53
N ALA A 38 3.66 -7.86 11.60
CA ALA A 38 2.60 -7.51 12.55
C ALA A 38 1.52 -6.60 11.93
N LYS A 39 1.81 -5.90 10.83
CA LYS A 39 0.90 -4.96 10.20
C LYS A 39 0.20 -5.63 9.03
N VAL A 40 -0.96 -6.22 9.32
CA VAL A 40 -1.76 -6.98 8.37
C VAL A 40 -2.92 -6.13 7.87
N PHE A 41 -3.10 -6.10 6.55
CA PHE A 41 -4.21 -5.44 5.86
C PHE A 41 -5.16 -6.49 5.29
N THR A 42 -6.45 -6.34 5.51
CA THR A 42 -7.45 -7.27 4.96
C THR A 42 -7.53 -7.15 3.44
N ARG A 43 -8.07 -8.19 2.78
CA ARG A 43 -8.34 -8.18 1.33
C ARG A 43 -9.18 -6.97 0.91
N ARG A 44 -10.09 -6.52 1.77
CA ARG A 44 -10.93 -5.34 1.51
C ARG A 44 -10.10 -4.06 1.38
N VAL A 45 -9.12 -3.85 2.27
CA VAL A 45 -8.27 -2.66 2.22
C VAL A 45 -7.37 -2.66 0.99
N THR A 46 -6.77 -3.80 0.66
CA THR A 46 -5.95 -3.92 -0.56
C THR A 46 -6.80 -3.79 -1.82
N ASN A 47 -8.05 -4.28 -1.82
CA ASN A 47 -8.95 -4.09 -2.97
C ASN A 47 -9.26 -2.62 -3.26
N TRP A 48 -9.39 -1.77 -2.24
CA TRP A 48 -9.55 -0.33 -2.49
C TRP A 48 -8.34 0.30 -3.19
N LEU A 49 -7.12 -0.20 -2.91
CA LEU A 49 -5.93 0.24 -3.63
C LEU A 49 -5.91 -0.30 -5.07
N TYR A 50 -6.36 -1.54 -5.26
CA TYR A 50 -6.46 -2.18 -6.58
C TYR A 50 -7.49 -1.48 -7.47
N GLU A 51 -8.67 -1.15 -6.93
CA GLU A 51 -9.73 -0.38 -7.60
C GLU A 51 -9.25 1.02 -8.03
N ARG A 52 -8.28 1.59 -7.30
CA ARG A 52 -7.62 2.86 -7.63
C ARG A 52 -6.39 2.71 -8.55
N ALA A 53 -6.11 1.49 -9.03
CA ALA A 53 -4.92 1.16 -9.83
C ALA A 53 -3.59 1.52 -9.16
N LEU A 54 -3.52 1.46 -7.82
CA LEU A 54 -2.29 1.75 -7.04
C LEU A 54 -1.49 0.49 -6.72
N ILE A 55 -2.13 -0.66 -6.80
CA ILE A 55 -1.49 -1.97 -6.71
C ILE A 55 -2.04 -2.88 -7.79
N ASP A 56 -1.24 -3.85 -8.19
CA ASP A 56 -1.66 -4.99 -9.00
C ASP A 56 -1.52 -6.28 -8.20
N TYR A 57 -2.48 -7.18 -8.39
CA TYR A 57 -2.35 -8.55 -7.92
C TYR A 57 -1.66 -9.40 -8.98
N ASP A 58 -0.92 -10.42 -8.54
CA ASP A 58 -0.38 -11.45 -9.42
C ASP A 58 -1.50 -12.29 -10.07
N ASP A 59 -2.51 -12.64 -9.27
CA ASP A 59 -3.73 -13.31 -9.70
C ASP A 59 -4.95 -12.54 -9.15
N PRO A 60 -5.87 -12.08 -10.03
CA PRO A 60 -7.07 -11.35 -9.59
C PRO A 60 -8.01 -12.16 -8.70
N SER A 61 -8.15 -13.47 -8.95
CA SER A 61 -9.04 -14.38 -8.27
C SER A 61 -8.42 -14.93 -6.98
N PHE A 62 -7.17 -15.37 -7.06
CA PHE A 62 -6.44 -15.99 -5.94
C PHE A 62 -5.08 -15.32 -5.74
N PRO A 63 -5.07 -14.03 -5.37
CA PRO A 63 -3.85 -13.27 -5.15
C PRO A 63 -2.92 -13.98 -4.19
N THR A 64 -1.63 -14.03 -4.48
CA THR A 64 -0.61 -14.41 -3.48
C THR A 64 0.21 -13.20 -3.06
N GLN A 65 0.21 -12.15 -3.87
CA GLN A 65 0.94 -10.93 -3.61
C GLN A 65 0.26 -9.72 -4.24
N ALA A 66 0.54 -8.55 -3.69
CA ALA A 66 0.06 -7.28 -4.18
C ALA A 66 1.23 -6.32 -4.34
N THR A 67 1.46 -5.84 -5.56
CA THR A 67 2.66 -5.08 -5.94
C THR A 67 2.28 -3.65 -6.26
N LEU A 68 3.06 -2.65 -5.83
CA LEU A 68 2.82 -1.27 -6.24
C LEU A 68 2.94 -1.09 -7.75
N THR A 69 1.97 -0.38 -8.32
CA THR A 69 2.06 0.13 -9.69
C THR A 69 2.93 1.40 -9.74
N LYS A 70 3.20 1.90 -10.94
CA LYS A 70 3.90 3.20 -11.11
C LYS A 70 3.14 4.36 -10.46
N SER A 71 1.82 4.39 -10.60
CA SER A 71 0.95 5.38 -9.93
C SER A 71 0.96 5.20 -8.41
N GLY A 72 0.91 3.96 -7.93
CA GLY A 72 1.05 3.63 -6.51
C GLY A 72 2.36 4.12 -5.91
N MET A 73 3.48 3.92 -6.62
CA MET A 73 4.78 4.44 -6.21
C MET A 73 4.79 5.96 -6.14
N ALA A 74 4.35 6.65 -7.21
CA ALA A 74 4.32 8.11 -7.23
C ALA A 74 3.48 8.70 -6.09
N GLN A 75 2.30 8.11 -5.82
CA GLN A 75 1.43 8.56 -4.75
C GLN A 75 2.02 8.27 -3.37
N ALA A 76 2.65 7.10 -3.18
CA ALA A 76 3.34 6.78 -1.94
C ALA A 76 4.51 7.74 -1.67
N THR A 77 5.31 8.06 -2.69
CA THR A 77 6.40 9.04 -2.59
C THR A 77 5.86 10.40 -2.16
N ALA A 78 4.80 10.90 -2.80
CA ALA A 78 4.19 12.17 -2.42
C ALA A 78 3.72 12.19 -0.95
N LEU A 79 3.15 11.09 -0.46
CA LEU A 79 2.70 10.98 0.94
C LEU A 79 3.87 10.95 1.94
N VAL A 80 4.98 10.30 1.57
CA VAL A 80 6.19 10.24 2.40
C VAL A 80 6.87 11.61 2.43
N GLU A 81 6.99 12.28 1.28
CA GLU A 81 7.53 13.64 1.19
C GLU A 81 6.68 14.64 1.99
N GLN A 82 5.35 14.59 1.86
CA GLN A 82 4.46 15.40 2.70
C GLN A 82 4.67 15.14 4.19
N ALA A 83 4.81 13.88 4.60
CA ALA A 83 5.08 13.55 6.00
C ALA A 83 6.44 14.06 6.48
N ARG A 84 7.47 14.03 5.62
CA ARG A 84 8.79 14.61 5.91
C ARG A 84 8.71 16.12 6.11
N LEU A 85 8.02 16.82 5.21
CA LEU A 85 7.83 18.27 5.31
C LEU A 85 7.05 18.66 6.57
N SER A 86 6.01 17.90 6.94
CA SER A 86 5.26 18.15 8.18
C SER A 86 6.04 17.82 9.45
N ALA A 87 6.94 16.83 9.41
CA ALA A 87 7.78 16.46 10.56
C ALA A 87 9.02 17.37 10.72
N GLY A 88 9.39 18.12 9.67
CA GLY A 88 10.48 19.08 9.66
C GLY A 88 10.04 20.54 9.81
N ALA A 89 8.78 20.80 10.20
CA ALA A 89 8.37 22.14 10.60
C ALA A 89 9.05 22.50 11.94
N PRO A 90 9.78 23.63 12.02
CA PRO A 90 10.43 24.08 13.26
C PRO A 90 9.42 24.39 14.38
#